data_AF-A0A367R0N6-F1
#
_entry.id   AF-A0A367R0N6-F1
#
_cell.length_a   1.000
_cell.length_b   1.000
_cell.length_c   1.000
_cell.angle_alpha   90.00
_cell.angle_beta   90.00
_cell.angle_gamma   90.00
#
_symmetry.space_group_name_H-M   'P 1'
#
loop_
_entity.id
_entity.type
_entity.pdbx_description
1 polymer ?
#
loop_
_entity_poly.entity_id
_entity_poly.type
_entity_poly.pdbx_seq_one_letter_code
_entity_poly.pdbx_strand_id
1 'polypeptide(L)'
;MGHKKTLNNKRLTRKQVQELIELEGKLHEEFTKFFEETYSTGYKNQPLVYELPNDRFLFVFDPNGIIIPGKGDIYRKEDFLKRIQWTQRVREDYANHRGSSVSHWNYYSKYKIELINKIDELIYELAEQLQINHEQLDFSYISLDIVSTKVEAYGINQVQNNLYDNLVAYVGEVMRQRKNGKWAVNSDSMDEKYPYISAGVNGDGVMMPINVVWQEITDIEPINLRKETANEVRRFSLGY
;
A
#
# COMPACT_ATOMS: atom_id res chain seq x y z
N MET A 1 6.15 9.06 13.71
CA MET A 1 7.44 9.30 13.03
C MET A 1 7.64 8.15 12.07
N GLY A 2 7.61 8.39 10.76
CA GLY A 2 7.81 7.32 9.77
C GLY A 2 9.22 6.73 9.93
N HIS A 3 9.32 5.40 9.98
CA HIS A 3 10.61 4.74 10.02
C HIS A 3 11.37 5.10 8.75
N LYS A 4 12.49 5.81 8.90
CA LYS A 4 13.32 6.20 7.76
C LYS A 4 14.00 4.94 7.23
N LYS A 5 13.55 4.40 6.09
CA LYS A 5 14.05 3.17 5.44
C LYS A 5 15.47 3.27 4.87
N THR A 6 16.16 4.37 5.15
CA THR A 6 17.53 4.61 4.70
C THR A 6 18.51 4.09 5.73
N LEU A 7 19.58 3.42 5.30
CA LEU A 7 20.66 2.94 6.16
C LEU A 7 21.45 4.07 6.80
N ASN A 8 21.54 5.23 6.15
CA ASN A 8 22.23 6.40 6.67
C ASN A 8 21.31 7.25 7.56
N ASN A 9 21.76 7.51 8.79
CA ASN A 9 21.05 8.36 9.76
C ASN A 9 20.72 9.74 9.18
N LYS A 10 21.73 10.41 8.59
CA LYS A 10 21.59 11.70 7.90
C LYS A 10 21.86 11.52 6.42
N ARG A 11 21.12 12.27 5.59
CA ARG A 11 21.34 12.33 4.13
C ARG A 11 22.81 12.63 3.84
N LEU A 12 23.40 11.88 2.91
CA LEU A 12 24.77 12.07 2.51
C LEU A 12 24.93 13.41 1.78
N THR A 13 26.02 14.11 2.09
CA THR A 13 26.44 15.29 1.35
C THR A 13 26.97 14.90 -0.03
N ARG A 14 27.06 15.86 -0.95
CA ARG A 14 27.63 15.65 -2.29
C ARG A 14 29.06 15.07 -2.23
N LYS A 15 29.89 15.55 -1.31
CA LYS A 15 31.25 15.05 -1.12
C LYS A 15 31.26 13.57 -0.70
N GLN A 16 30.43 13.21 0.29
CA GLN A 16 30.30 11.82 0.74
C GLN A 16 29.74 10.89 -0.34
N VAL A 17 28.80 11.38 -1.16
CA VAL A 17 28.28 10.64 -2.31
C VAL A 17 29.40 10.36 -3.31
N GLN A 18 30.20 11.37 -3.67
CA GLN A 18 31.30 11.23 -4.62
C GLN A 18 32.35 10.23 -4.11
N GLU A 19 32.78 10.37 -2.85
CA GLU A 19 33.73 9.45 -2.20
C GLU A 19 33.19 8.00 -2.22
N LEU A 20 31.89 7.81 -1.96
CA LEU A 20 31.28 6.49 -1.95
C LEU A 20 31.19 5.87 -3.36
N ILE A 21 30.86 6.68 -4.37
CA ILE A 21 30.80 6.24 -5.77
C ILE A 21 32.20 5.82 -6.24
N GLU A 22 33.23 6.61 -5.97
CA GLU A 22 34.61 6.31 -6.35
C GLU A 22 35.16 5.05 -5.67
N LEU A 23 34.75 4.81 -4.42
CA LEU A 23 35.21 3.66 -3.63
C LEU A 23 34.54 2.34 -4.08
N GLU A 24 33.22 2.35 -4.25
CA GLU A 24 32.44 1.10 -4.39
C GLU A 24 31.19 1.21 -5.26
N GLY A 25 30.90 2.36 -5.86
CA GLY A 25 29.66 2.58 -6.61
C GLY A 25 29.72 2.07 -8.04
N LYS A 26 28.76 1.22 -8.40
CA LYS A 26 28.51 0.84 -9.80
C LYS A 26 27.20 1.42 -10.27
N LEU A 27 27.21 2.22 -11.34
CA LEU A 27 25.99 2.83 -11.87
C LEU A 27 25.00 1.74 -12.32
N HIS A 28 23.76 1.85 -11.87
CA HIS A 28 22.65 1.03 -12.33
C HIS A 28 21.85 1.82 -13.38
N GLU A 29 22.17 1.61 -14.66
CA GLU A 29 21.61 2.38 -15.76
C GLU A 29 20.08 2.28 -15.85
N GLU A 30 19.53 1.07 -15.70
CA GLU A 30 18.09 0.83 -15.79
C GLU A 30 17.30 1.59 -14.70
N PHE A 31 17.69 1.49 -13.43
CA PHE A 31 17.03 2.21 -12.34
C PHE A 31 17.27 3.72 -12.39
N THR A 32 18.43 4.14 -12.88
CA THR A 32 18.70 5.57 -13.15
C THR A 32 17.68 6.10 -14.15
N LYS A 33 17.55 5.45 -15.31
CA LYS A 33 16.58 5.80 -16.34
C LYS A 33 15.14 5.72 -15.85
N PHE A 34 14.81 4.71 -15.02
CA PHE A 34 13.49 4.55 -14.45
C PHE A 34 13.03 5.78 -13.65
N PHE A 35 13.93 6.41 -12.89
CA PHE A 35 13.58 7.59 -12.08
C PHE A 35 13.71 8.92 -12.81
N GLU A 36 14.10 8.94 -14.09
CA GLU A 36 14.09 10.17 -14.88
C GLU A 36 12.66 10.66 -15.11
N GLU A 37 12.43 11.95 -14.85
CA GLU A 37 11.12 12.58 -15.02
C GLU A 37 11.26 13.93 -15.72
N THR A 38 10.36 14.22 -16.65
CA THR A 38 10.25 15.52 -17.31
C THR A 38 8.97 16.19 -16.86
N TYR A 39 9.08 17.35 -16.23
CA TYR A 39 7.92 18.12 -15.77
C TYR A 39 7.35 18.97 -16.90
N SER A 40 6.10 19.41 -16.74
CA SER A 40 5.42 20.32 -17.67
C SER A 40 6.14 21.65 -17.88
N THR A 41 7.00 22.05 -16.94
CA THR A 41 7.88 23.23 -17.05
C THR A 41 9.07 23.04 -17.99
N GLY A 42 9.28 21.83 -18.52
CA GLY A 42 10.46 21.45 -19.31
C GLY A 42 11.69 21.09 -18.45
N TYR A 43 11.61 21.25 -17.13
CA TYR A 43 12.66 20.78 -16.22
C TYR A 43 12.75 19.24 -16.24
N LYS A 44 13.97 18.72 -16.36
CA LYS A 44 14.28 17.30 -16.29
C LYS A 44 14.93 16.99 -14.96
N ASN A 45 14.30 16.15 -14.16
CA ASN A 45 14.89 15.59 -12.95
C ASN A 45 15.55 14.26 -13.30
N GLN A 46 16.87 14.20 -13.10
CA GLN A 46 17.71 13.06 -13.50
C GLN A 46 18.51 12.52 -12.31
N PRO A 47 17.84 11.87 -11.34
CA PRO A 47 18.54 11.22 -10.25
C PRO A 47 19.38 10.03 -10.76
N LEU A 48 20.46 9.69 -10.05
CA LEU A 48 21.32 8.56 -10.38
C LEU A 48 21.18 7.47 -9.33
N VAL A 49 21.26 6.21 -9.76
CA VAL A 49 21.19 5.04 -8.86
C VAL A 49 22.47 4.24 -9.01
N TYR A 50 23.14 3.96 -7.89
CA TYR A 50 24.33 3.12 -7.85
C TYR A 50 24.08 1.88 -7.00
N GLU A 51 24.50 0.72 -7.49
CA GLU A 51 24.68 -0.48 -6.70
C GLU A 51 25.91 -0.30 -5.80
N LEU A 52 25.77 -0.72 -4.54
CA LEU A 52 26.85 -0.80 -3.57
C LEU A 52 26.97 -2.26 -3.06
N PRO A 53 28.13 -2.67 -2.52
CA PRO A 53 28.30 -3.97 -1.87
C PRO A 53 27.30 -4.22 -0.72
N ASN A 54 27.09 -5.50 -0.41
CA ASN A 54 26.18 -5.99 0.63
C ASN A 54 24.71 -5.66 0.38
N ASP A 55 24.26 -5.81 -0.88
CA ASP A 55 22.87 -5.61 -1.30
C ASP A 55 22.30 -4.25 -0.87
N ARG A 56 23.01 -3.18 -1.27
CA ARG A 56 22.61 -1.79 -1.00
C ARG A 56 22.51 -0.99 -2.30
N PHE A 57 21.65 0.02 -2.27
CA PHE A 57 21.55 1.01 -3.33
C PHE A 57 21.82 2.40 -2.79
N LEU A 58 22.59 3.20 -3.52
CA LEU A 58 22.70 4.64 -3.34
C LEU A 58 21.78 5.33 -4.34
N PHE A 59 20.80 6.07 -3.82
CA PHE A 59 19.98 6.98 -4.62
C PHE A 59 20.57 8.39 -4.51
N VAL A 60 21.04 8.93 -5.63
CA VAL A 60 21.59 10.27 -5.74
C VAL A 60 20.55 11.18 -6.37
N PHE A 61 20.17 12.24 -5.66
CA PHE A 61 19.29 13.26 -6.20
C PHE A 61 19.96 14.00 -7.35
N ASP A 62 19.17 14.46 -8.32
CA ASP A 62 19.64 15.12 -9.54
C ASP A 62 20.86 16.03 -9.26
N PRO A 63 22.05 15.69 -9.79
CA PRO A 63 23.26 16.49 -9.60
C PRO A 63 23.14 17.93 -10.06
N ASN A 64 22.25 18.19 -11.03
CA ASN A 64 21.98 19.51 -11.60
C ASN A 64 20.69 20.15 -11.04
N GLY A 65 20.03 19.49 -10.08
CA GLY A 65 18.78 19.95 -9.51
C GLY A 65 18.93 21.12 -8.54
N ILE A 66 17.80 21.80 -8.26
CA ILE A 66 17.80 23.04 -7.47
C ILE A 66 17.76 22.77 -5.96
N ILE A 67 17.03 21.74 -5.51
CA ILE A 67 16.66 21.58 -4.10
C ILE A 67 17.77 20.89 -3.28
N ILE A 68 18.29 19.76 -3.75
CA ILE A 68 19.30 18.95 -3.03
C ILE A 68 20.31 18.32 -3.99
N PRO A 69 21.02 19.13 -4.79
CA PRO A 69 21.86 18.64 -5.88
C PRO A 69 22.93 17.66 -5.42
N GLY A 70 22.96 16.48 -6.03
CA GLY A 70 24.00 15.47 -5.85
C GLY A 70 24.12 14.90 -4.43
N LYS A 71 23.17 15.18 -3.54
CA LYS A 71 23.06 14.51 -2.24
C LYS A 71 22.50 13.10 -2.44
N GLY A 72 22.57 12.25 -1.43
CA GLY A 72 22.06 10.88 -1.58
C GLY A 72 21.66 10.19 -0.29
N ASP A 73 20.88 9.13 -0.46
CA ASP A 73 20.43 8.25 0.62
C ASP A 73 20.74 6.80 0.23
N ILE A 74 21.16 5.99 1.21
CA ILE A 74 21.49 4.57 1.04
C ILE A 74 20.28 3.75 1.50
N TYR A 75 19.88 2.77 0.70
CA TYR A 75 18.78 1.85 0.98
C TYR A 75 19.30 0.41 1.00
N ARG A 76 18.63 -0.45 1.77
CA ARG A 76 18.74 -1.90 1.57
C ARG A 76 18.09 -2.26 0.23
N LYS A 77 18.59 -3.29 -0.44
CA LYS A 77 18.05 -3.79 -1.70
C LYS A 77 16.56 -4.07 -1.63
N GLU A 78 16.09 -4.74 -0.59
CA GLU A 78 14.66 -5.04 -0.42
C GLU A 78 13.80 -3.77 -0.42
N ASP A 79 14.22 -2.75 0.34
CA ASP A 79 13.47 -1.50 0.51
C ASP A 79 13.48 -0.69 -0.80
N PHE A 80 14.61 -0.71 -1.50
CA PHE A 80 14.75 -0.02 -2.78
C PHE A 80 13.90 -0.67 -3.88
N LEU A 81 13.88 -2.00 -3.95
CA LEU A 81 13.04 -2.73 -4.91
C LEU A 81 11.55 -2.55 -4.61
N LYS A 82 11.14 -2.56 -3.33
CA LYS A 82 9.78 -2.19 -2.93
C LYS A 82 9.40 -0.78 -3.41
N ARG A 83 10.33 0.18 -3.34
CA ARG A 83 10.13 1.54 -3.85
C ARG A 83 9.97 1.56 -5.38
N ILE A 84 10.78 0.82 -6.13
CA ILE A 84 10.64 0.69 -7.60
C ILE A 84 9.24 0.19 -7.96
N GLN A 85 8.83 -0.93 -7.35
CA GLN A 85 7.52 -1.52 -7.58
C GLN A 85 6.38 -0.55 -7.25
N TRP A 86 6.50 0.16 -6.13
CA TRP A 86 5.54 1.18 -5.73
C TRP A 86 5.46 2.31 -6.77
N THR A 87 6.59 2.86 -7.21
CA THR A 87 6.64 3.94 -8.22
C THR A 87 6.06 3.48 -9.55
N GLN A 88 6.34 2.25 -9.98
CA GLN A 88 5.78 1.68 -11.20
C GLN A 88 4.25 1.61 -11.11
N ARG A 89 3.71 1.08 -10.01
CA ARG A 89 2.28 1.00 -9.77
C ARG A 89 1.61 2.37 -9.79
N VAL A 90 2.18 3.37 -9.10
CA VAL A 90 1.65 4.74 -9.12
C VAL A 90 1.57 5.32 -10.54
N ARG A 91 2.59 5.08 -11.37
CA ARG A 91 2.60 5.51 -12.78
C ARG A 91 1.54 4.79 -13.61
N GLU A 92 1.40 3.48 -13.43
CA GLU A 92 0.37 2.68 -14.09
C GLU A 92 -1.03 3.14 -13.68
N ASP A 93 -1.24 3.39 -12.40
CA ASP A 93 -2.52 3.87 -11.86
C ASP A 93 -2.88 5.25 -12.40
N TYR A 94 -1.93 6.18 -12.47
CA TYR A 94 -2.13 7.49 -13.09
C TYR A 94 -2.48 7.37 -14.58
N ALA A 95 -1.75 6.54 -15.32
CA ALA A 95 -2.00 6.33 -16.75
C ALA A 95 -3.38 5.71 -17.04
N ASN A 96 -3.94 4.97 -16.09
CA ASN A 96 -5.23 4.31 -16.20
C ASN A 96 -6.35 5.03 -15.43
N HIS A 97 -6.13 6.27 -14.97
CA HIS A 97 -7.12 7.07 -14.24
C HIS A 97 -7.65 6.40 -12.96
N ARG A 98 -6.84 5.54 -12.31
CA ARG A 98 -7.17 4.92 -11.03
C ARG A 98 -6.64 5.80 -9.90
N GLY A 99 -7.48 6.72 -9.44
CA GLY A 99 -7.09 7.73 -8.43
C GLY A 99 -7.68 7.51 -7.04
N SER A 100 -8.56 6.52 -6.85
CA SER A 100 -9.28 6.29 -5.59
C SER A 100 -9.25 4.83 -5.19
N SER A 101 -9.32 4.55 -3.88
CA SER A 101 -9.41 3.18 -3.34
C SER A 101 -10.58 2.40 -3.94
N VAL A 102 -11.69 3.07 -4.27
CA VAL A 102 -12.85 2.49 -4.96
C VAL A 102 -12.49 2.12 -6.40
N SER A 103 -11.84 2.99 -7.15
CA SER A 103 -11.41 2.70 -8.52
C SER A 103 -10.40 1.54 -8.58
N HIS A 104 -9.50 1.44 -7.58
CA HIS A 104 -8.58 0.31 -7.46
C HIS A 104 -9.28 -0.99 -7.07
N TRP A 105 -10.18 -0.96 -6.09
CA TRP A 105 -11.02 -2.11 -5.76
C TRP A 105 -11.84 -2.54 -6.99
N ASN A 106 -12.44 -1.60 -7.72
CA ASN A 106 -13.17 -1.91 -8.94
C ASN A 106 -12.26 -2.43 -10.06
N TYR A 107 -10.94 -2.28 -9.97
CA TYR A 107 -10.02 -2.95 -10.89
C TYR A 107 -9.72 -4.39 -10.44
N TYR A 108 -9.30 -4.56 -9.18
CA TYR A 108 -8.82 -5.86 -8.64
C TYR A 108 -9.93 -6.82 -8.21
N SER A 109 -11.08 -6.30 -7.80
CA SER A 109 -12.21 -7.10 -7.33
C SER A 109 -12.75 -7.99 -8.43
N LYS A 110 -12.92 -9.27 -8.16
CA LYS A 110 -13.55 -10.24 -9.06
C LYS A 110 -15.07 -10.15 -8.97
N TYR A 111 -15.58 -9.97 -7.75
CA TYR A 111 -17.01 -10.02 -7.48
C TYR A 111 -17.71 -8.65 -7.47
N LYS A 112 -16.96 -7.55 -7.45
CA LYS A 112 -17.51 -6.19 -7.35
C LYS A 112 -18.52 -6.11 -6.20
N ILE A 113 -19.64 -5.42 -6.38
CA ILE A 113 -20.69 -5.32 -5.35
C ILE A 113 -21.27 -6.69 -4.95
N GLU A 114 -21.17 -7.72 -5.79
CA GLU A 114 -21.65 -9.07 -5.47
C GLU A 114 -20.78 -9.77 -4.40
N LEU A 115 -19.63 -9.19 -4.01
CA LEU A 115 -18.84 -9.73 -2.89
C LEU A 115 -19.66 -9.83 -1.60
N ILE A 116 -20.66 -8.95 -1.39
CA ILE A 116 -21.49 -8.98 -0.18
C ILE A 116 -22.31 -10.27 -0.07
N ASN A 117 -22.54 -10.96 -1.19
CA ASN A 117 -23.26 -12.23 -1.27
C ASN A 117 -22.32 -13.44 -1.09
N LYS A 118 -21.02 -13.20 -0.95
CA LYS A 118 -19.96 -14.23 -0.92
C LYS A 118 -19.05 -14.13 0.31
N ILE A 119 -19.45 -13.39 1.33
CA ILE A 119 -18.60 -13.10 2.50
C ILE A 119 -18.05 -14.39 3.15
N ASP A 120 -18.90 -15.37 3.44
CA ASP A 120 -18.46 -16.62 4.09
C ASP A 120 -17.51 -17.44 3.21
N GLU A 121 -17.79 -17.52 1.90
CA GLU A 121 -16.94 -18.19 0.91
C GLU A 121 -15.57 -17.51 0.81
N LEU A 122 -15.56 -16.18 0.73
CA LEU A 122 -14.34 -15.38 0.64
C LEU A 122 -13.48 -15.50 1.90
N ILE A 123 -14.08 -15.59 3.08
CA ILE A 123 -13.35 -15.74 4.35
C ILE A 123 -12.80 -17.16 4.49
N TYR A 124 -13.56 -18.16 4.07
CA TYR A 124 -13.08 -19.54 4.00
C TYR A 124 -11.87 -19.66 3.05
N GLU A 125 -11.98 -19.11 1.83
CA GLU A 125 -10.89 -19.07 0.87
C GLU A 125 -9.65 -18.30 1.39
N LEU A 126 -9.86 -17.23 2.16
CA LEU A 126 -8.76 -16.48 2.78
C LEU A 126 -7.91 -17.37 3.69
N ALA A 127 -8.58 -18.15 4.55
CA ALA A 127 -7.91 -19.08 5.45
C ALA A 127 -7.15 -20.15 4.68
N GLU A 128 -7.75 -20.74 3.64
CA GLU A 128 -7.10 -21.77 2.82
C GLU A 128 -5.86 -21.21 2.10
N GLN A 129 -5.98 -20.06 1.44
CA GLN A 129 -4.88 -19.47 0.65
C GLN A 129 -3.73 -18.98 1.52
N LEU A 130 -4.01 -18.44 2.71
CA LEU A 130 -3.00 -17.97 3.66
C LEU A 130 -2.54 -19.03 4.66
N GLN A 131 -3.10 -20.25 4.57
CA GLN A 131 -2.85 -21.34 5.51
C GLN A 131 -3.03 -20.87 6.96
N ILE A 132 -4.17 -20.26 7.24
CA ILE A 132 -4.60 -19.83 8.58
C ILE A 132 -5.64 -20.85 9.04
N ASN A 133 -5.52 -21.33 10.29
CA ASN A 133 -6.59 -22.15 10.85
C ASN A 133 -7.85 -21.28 10.95
N HIS A 134 -8.98 -21.76 10.42
CA HIS A 134 -10.27 -21.05 10.41
C HIS A 134 -10.68 -20.53 11.80
N GLU A 135 -10.35 -21.25 12.87
CA GLU A 135 -10.63 -20.82 14.26
C GLU A 135 -9.88 -19.54 14.67
N GLN A 136 -8.77 -19.22 13.98
CA GLN A 136 -8.01 -17.99 14.20
C GLN A 136 -8.60 -16.79 13.47
N LEU A 137 -9.50 -17.00 12.51
CA LEU A 137 -10.27 -15.96 11.83
C LEU A 137 -11.55 -15.65 12.60
N ASP A 138 -11.40 -15.25 13.87
CA ASP A 138 -12.48 -15.04 14.84
C ASP A 138 -13.14 -13.65 14.75
N PHE A 139 -12.84 -12.88 13.71
CA PHE A 139 -13.31 -11.51 13.50
C PHE A 139 -12.88 -10.51 14.59
N SER A 140 -11.91 -10.86 15.44
CA SER A 140 -11.33 -9.94 16.41
C SER A 140 -10.27 -9.03 15.76
N TYR A 141 -9.90 -7.93 16.43
CA TYR A 141 -8.73 -7.15 16.01
C TYR A 141 -7.42 -7.95 16.04
N ILE A 142 -7.31 -8.97 16.90
CA ILE A 142 -6.09 -9.78 17.02
C ILE A 142 -5.94 -10.67 15.79
N SER A 143 -7.04 -11.22 15.27
CA SER A 143 -7.00 -12.00 14.02
C SER A 143 -6.45 -11.20 12.83
N LEU A 144 -6.63 -9.87 12.80
CA LEU A 144 -6.06 -9.01 11.77
C LEU A 144 -4.54 -8.92 11.84
N ASP A 145 -3.90 -9.12 13.00
CA ASP A 145 -2.44 -9.20 13.10
C ASP A 145 -1.91 -10.48 12.42
N ILE A 146 -2.65 -11.59 12.57
CA ILE A 146 -2.37 -12.86 11.89
C ILE A 146 -2.51 -12.70 10.38
N VAL A 147 -3.64 -12.14 9.93
CA VAL A 147 -3.87 -11.87 8.50
C VAL A 147 -2.79 -10.95 7.95
N SER A 148 -2.45 -9.85 8.63
CA SER A 148 -1.41 -8.91 8.19
C SER A 148 -0.07 -9.61 7.93
N THR A 149 0.38 -10.43 8.88
CA THR A 149 1.63 -11.19 8.79
C THR A 149 1.61 -12.15 7.58
N LYS A 150 0.49 -12.86 7.40
CA LYS A 150 0.35 -13.85 6.33
C LYS A 150 0.24 -13.22 4.95
N VAL A 151 -0.47 -12.09 4.84
CA VAL A 151 -0.60 -11.30 3.61
C VAL A 151 0.75 -10.75 3.19
N GLU A 152 1.56 -10.23 4.12
CA GLU A 152 2.90 -9.74 3.81
C GLU A 152 3.81 -10.87 3.30
N ALA A 153 3.73 -12.06 3.91
CA ALA A 153 4.47 -13.24 3.45
C ALA A 153 3.98 -13.78 2.09
N TYR A 154 2.69 -13.65 1.78
CA TYR A 154 2.11 -14.05 0.49
C TYR A 154 2.56 -13.13 -0.66
N GLY A 155 2.89 -11.88 -0.34
CA GLY A 155 3.43 -10.90 -1.27
C GLY A 155 2.36 -10.03 -1.91
N ILE A 156 2.56 -8.71 -1.82
CA ILE A 156 1.57 -7.67 -2.18
C ILE A 156 0.95 -7.87 -3.57
N ASN A 157 1.77 -8.15 -4.59
CA ASN A 157 1.26 -8.32 -5.96
C ASN A 157 0.31 -9.53 -6.08
N GLN A 158 0.58 -10.60 -5.34
CA GLN A 158 -0.31 -11.77 -5.34
C GLN A 158 -1.58 -11.47 -4.56
N VAL A 159 -1.46 -10.77 -3.43
CA VAL A 159 -2.60 -10.32 -2.61
C VAL A 159 -3.56 -9.47 -3.45
N GLN A 160 -3.06 -8.49 -4.18
CA GLN A 160 -3.89 -7.60 -5.02
C GLN A 160 -4.68 -8.37 -6.07
N ASN A 161 -4.07 -9.37 -6.71
CA ASN A 161 -4.71 -10.12 -7.80
C ASN A 161 -5.61 -11.27 -7.30
N ASN A 162 -5.27 -11.87 -6.16
CA ASN A 162 -5.88 -13.13 -5.74
C ASN A 162 -6.78 -12.97 -4.51
N LEU A 163 -6.47 -12.06 -3.59
CA LEU A 163 -7.05 -11.99 -2.26
C LEU A 163 -7.72 -10.66 -1.93
N TYR A 164 -7.84 -9.72 -2.88
CA TYR A 164 -8.39 -8.39 -2.61
C TYR A 164 -9.81 -8.48 -2.03
N ASP A 165 -10.70 -9.23 -2.69
CA ASP A 165 -12.08 -9.44 -2.23
C ASP A 165 -12.13 -10.15 -0.87
N ASN A 166 -11.25 -11.15 -0.67
CA ASN A 166 -11.14 -11.89 0.57
C ASN A 166 -10.75 -10.99 1.75
N LEU A 167 -9.80 -10.08 1.54
CA LEU A 167 -9.40 -9.09 2.54
C LEU A 167 -10.50 -8.07 2.81
N VAL A 168 -11.16 -7.56 1.77
CA VAL A 168 -12.29 -6.62 1.92
C VAL A 168 -13.42 -7.26 2.72
N ALA A 169 -13.76 -8.51 2.43
CA ALA A 169 -14.76 -9.29 3.16
C ALA A 169 -14.37 -9.46 4.63
N TYR A 170 -13.15 -9.94 4.92
CA TYR A 170 -12.72 -10.21 6.29
C TYR A 170 -12.60 -8.94 7.14
N VAL A 171 -11.96 -7.89 6.62
CA VAL A 171 -11.87 -6.58 7.28
C VAL A 171 -13.27 -6.01 7.52
N GLY A 172 -14.17 -6.15 6.54
CA GLY A 172 -15.55 -5.71 6.67
C GLY A 172 -16.32 -6.44 7.76
N GLU A 173 -16.15 -7.75 7.91
CA GLU A 173 -16.76 -8.51 9.00
C GLU A 173 -16.26 -8.10 10.39
N VAL A 174 -14.95 -7.84 10.53
CA VAL A 174 -14.39 -7.29 11.78
C VAL A 174 -15.05 -5.95 12.12
N MET A 175 -15.19 -5.04 11.15
CA MET A 175 -15.87 -3.75 11.35
C MET A 175 -17.36 -3.92 11.67
N ARG A 176 -18.05 -4.79 10.93
CA ARG A 176 -19.48 -5.07 11.08
C ARG A 176 -19.80 -5.54 12.48
N GLN A 177 -19.06 -6.53 12.99
CA GLN A 177 -19.26 -7.04 14.35
C GLN A 177 -18.94 -5.99 15.40
N ARG A 178 -17.85 -5.23 15.22
CA ARG A 178 -17.42 -4.21 16.18
C ARG A 178 -18.45 -3.10 16.42
N LYS A 179 -19.23 -2.77 15.38
CA LYS A 179 -20.21 -1.68 15.41
C LYS A 179 -21.66 -2.14 15.30
N ASN A 180 -21.91 -3.45 15.32
CA ASN A 180 -23.23 -4.03 15.03
C ASN A 180 -23.83 -3.46 13.73
N GLY A 181 -22.98 -3.31 12.72
CA GLY A 181 -23.32 -2.73 11.42
C GLY A 181 -23.92 -3.75 10.46
N LYS A 182 -24.17 -3.30 9.23
CA LYS A 182 -24.67 -4.13 8.13
C LYS A 182 -23.92 -3.80 6.84
N TRP A 183 -23.69 -4.80 6.01
CA TRP A 183 -23.25 -4.57 4.64
C TRP A 183 -24.32 -3.79 3.87
N ALA A 184 -23.90 -2.80 3.11
CA ALA A 184 -24.71 -2.02 2.21
C ALA A 184 -23.89 -1.67 0.97
N VAL A 185 -24.57 -1.20 -0.08
CA VAL A 185 -23.94 -0.74 -1.32
C VAL A 185 -24.24 0.73 -1.50
N ASN A 186 -23.21 1.54 -1.70
CA ASN A 186 -23.43 2.94 -2.05
C ASN A 186 -23.97 2.98 -3.47
N SER A 187 -25.19 3.49 -3.63
CA SER A 187 -25.87 3.66 -4.91
C SER A 187 -26.02 5.13 -5.32
N ASP A 188 -25.48 6.05 -4.53
CA ASP A 188 -25.63 7.50 -4.73
C ASP A 188 -24.70 8.01 -5.83
N SER A 189 -23.60 7.30 -6.07
CA SER A 189 -22.69 7.49 -7.19
C SER A 189 -23.23 6.79 -8.44
N MET A 190 -23.48 7.54 -9.53
CA MET A 190 -23.87 6.94 -10.81
C MET A 190 -22.75 6.11 -11.45
N ASP A 191 -21.49 6.42 -11.14
CA ASP A 191 -20.33 5.90 -11.87
C ASP A 191 -19.56 4.80 -11.11
N GLU A 192 -19.60 4.79 -9.77
CA GLU A 192 -18.87 3.80 -8.97
C GLU A 192 -19.67 3.38 -7.73
N LYS A 193 -20.39 2.26 -7.82
CA LYS A 193 -21.01 1.59 -6.68
C LYS A 193 -19.98 0.79 -5.90
N TYR A 194 -20.03 0.83 -4.58
CA TYR A 194 -19.09 0.10 -3.73
C TYR A 194 -19.73 -0.41 -2.43
N PRO A 195 -19.25 -1.55 -1.90
CA PRO A 195 -19.69 -2.09 -0.63
C PRO A 195 -19.12 -1.29 0.54
N TYR A 196 -19.93 -1.14 1.58
CA TYR A 196 -19.54 -0.50 2.83
C TYR A 196 -20.27 -1.13 4.02
N ILE A 197 -19.81 -0.85 5.24
CA ILE A 197 -20.51 -1.19 6.47
C ILE A 197 -21.27 0.05 6.96
N SER A 198 -22.59 -0.03 6.94
CA SER A 198 -23.48 0.95 7.56
C SER A 198 -23.58 0.68 9.06
N ALA A 199 -23.34 1.70 9.89
CA ALA A 199 -23.50 1.65 11.34
C ALA A 199 -24.07 2.97 11.88
N GLY A 200 -24.80 2.92 13.00
CA GLY A 200 -25.46 4.09 13.60
C GLY A 200 -26.99 3.98 13.59
N VAL A 201 -27.67 4.88 14.33
CA VAL A 201 -29.12 4.79 14.59
C VAL A 201 -29.96 5.07 13.34
N ASN A 202 -29.42 5.77 12.34
CA ASN A 202 -30.11 6.11 11.08
C ASN A 202 -29.31 5.77 9.81
N GLY A 203 -28.24 4.97 9.90
CA GLY A 203 -27.38 4.66 8.75
C GLY A 203 -26.34 5.73 8.39
N ASP A 204 -26.18 6.77 9.21
CA ASP A 204 -25.27 7.91 8.98
C ASP A 204 -23.77 7.55 9.09
N GLY A 205 -23.41 6.39 9.65
CA GLY A 205 -22.04 5.92 9.71
C GLY A 205 -21.71 4.98 8.55
N VAL A 206 -20.72 5.36 7.74
CA VAL A 206 -20.23 4.59 6.58
C VAL A 206 -18.77 4.21 6.82
N MET A 207 -18.49 2.95 7.12
CA MET A 207 -17.11 2.45 7.18
C MET A 207 -16.78 1.74 5.87
N MET A 208 -15.57 1.98 5.32
CA MET A 208 -15.16 1.43 4.04
C MET A 208 -13.99 0.44 4.21
N PRO A 209 -14.26 -0.87 4.24
CA PRO A 209 -13.20 -1.89 4.27
C PRO A 209 -12.22 -1.75 3.10
N ILE A 210 -12.70 -1.27 1.95
CA ILE A 210 -11.90 -0.96 0.76
C ILE A 210 -10.77 0.04 1.07
N ASN A 211 -11.03 1.07 1.89
CA ASN A 211 -10.00 2.06 2.24
C ASN A 211 -8.88 1.42 3.05
N VAL A 212 -9.25 0.61 4.05
CA VAL A 212 -8.30 -0.09 4.91
C VAL A 212 -7.44 -1.04 4.10
N VAL A 213 -8.06 -1.89 3.28
CA VAL A 213 -7.32 -2.86 2.46
C VAL A 213 -6.41 -2.14 1.48
N TRP A 214 -6.90 -1.13 0.76
CA TRP A 214 -6.10 -0.40 -0.22
C TRP A 214 -4.89 0.30 0.42
N GLN A 215 -5.09 1.02 1.53
CA GLN A 215 -3.99 1.70 2.23
C GLN A 215 -2.89 0.71 2.63
N GLU A 216 -3.27 -0.43 3.19
CA GLU A 216 -2.32 -1.37 3.75
C GLU A 216 -1.58 -2.19 2.70
N ILE A 217 -2.23 -2.59 1.60
CA ILE A 217 -1.56 -3.38 0.56
C ILE A 217 -0.82 -2.50 -0.47
N THR A 218 -0.80 -1.18 -0.29
CA THR A 218 -0.09 -0.27 -1.20
C THR A 218 0.99 0.56 -0.55
N ASP A 219 1.02 0.58 0.79
CA ASP A 219 2.11 1.21 1.52
C ASP A 219 3.41 0.41 1.31
N ILE A 220 4.52 1.11 1.49
CA ILE A 220 5.86 0.53 1.54
C ILE A 220 6.11 -0.01 2.96
N GLU A 221 5.37 0.47 3.98
CA GLU A 221 5.47 -0.01 5.37
C GLU A 221 4.95 -1.46 5.54
N PRO A 222 5.34 -2.16 6.61
CA PRO A 222 4.76 -3.46 6.95
C PRO A 222 3.25 -3.39 7.12
N ILE A 223 2.55 -4.44 6.71
CA ILE A 223 1.08 -4.49 6.73
C ILE A 223 0.59 -4.54 8.19
N ASN A 224 -0.41 -3.72 8.49
CA ASN A 224 -1.06 -3.56 9.78
C ASN A 224 -2.56 -3.26 9.61
N LEU A 225 -3.30 -4.27 9.15
CA LEU A 225 -4.76 -4.21 8.98
C LEU A 225 -5.46 -3.89 10.30
N ARG A 226 -4.91 -4.31 11.44
CA ARG A 226 -5.49 -4.01 12.77
C ARG A 226 -5.53 -2.51 13.03
N LYS A 227 -4.42 -1.81 12.83
CA LYS A 227 -4.29 -0.36 13.05
C LYS A 227 -5.24 0.40 12.14
N GLU A 228 -5.25 0.10 10.85
CA GLU A 228 -6.10 0.84 9.92
C GLU A 228 -7.58 0.50 10.05
N THR A 229 -7.94 -0.74 10.37
CA THR A 229 -9.33 -1.09 10.74
C THR A 229 -9.76 -0.30 11.98
N ALA A 230 -8.91 -0.19 12.99
CA ALA A 230 -9.21 0.61 14.18
C ALA A 230 -9.28 2.12 13.88
N ASN A 231 -8.46 2.64 12.95
CA ASN A 231 -8.53 4.03 12.49
C ASN A 231 -9.85 4.32 11.79
N GLU A 232 -10.23 3.48 10.83
CA GLU A 232 -11.49 3.61 10.09
C GLU A 232 -12.66 3.57 11.08
N VAL A 233 -12.74 2.55 11.96
CA VAL A 233 -13.80 2.46 12.98
C VAL A 233 -13.82 3.68 13.93
N ARG A 234 -12.66 4.24 14.29
CA ARG A 234 -12.57 5.43 15.17
C ARG A 234 -13.01 6.70 14.49
N ARG A 235 -12.68 6.89 13.21
CA ARG A 235 -13.09 8.05 12.42
C ARG A 235 -14.59 8.31 12.52
N PHE A 236 -15.39 7.24 12.65
CA PHE A 236 -16.85 7.31 12.79
C PHE A 236 -17.34 7.22 14.23
N SER A 237 -16.49 6.89 15.19
CA SER A 237 -16.84 6.90 16.62
C SER A 237 -16.81 8.29 17.24
N LEU A 238 -16.20 9.26 16.56
CA LEU A 238 -16.03 10.65 16.99
C LEU A 238 -16.97 11.60 16.24
N GLY A 239 -18.22 11.19 16.01
CA GLY A 239 -19.22 11.99 15.31
C GLY A 239 -19.24 13.45 15.77
N TYR A 240 -19.19 14.36 14.80
CA TYR A 240 -19.80 15.67 14.92
C TYR A 240 -21.32 15.53 14.95
#